data_AF-A0A383E8C0-F1
#
_entry.id   AF-A0A383E8C0-F1
#
_cell.length_a   1.000
_cell.length_b   1.000
_cell.length_c   1.000
_cell.angle_alpha   90.00
_cell.angle_beta   90.00
_cell.angle_gamma   90.00
#
_symmetry.space_group_name_H-M   'P 1'
#
loop_
_entity.id
_entity.type
_entity.pdbx_description
1 polymer ?
#
loop_
_entity_poly.entity_id
_entity_poly.type
_entity_poly.pdbx_seq_one_letter_code
_entity_poly.pdbx_strand_id
1 'polypeptide(L)'
;MLVLELVIYFLFGLAVGSFSNVCIYRLPLKQSIIQPRSHCPECKTPIPYYYNIPLLSYLYLQGRCGFCQKQISRGYFIVELLTALLYLYFGWQYGLTFNLLFFFILTPVLIMIFCIDYAHFIIPDVLVLILGILGIVKLLTPDPDPLFSPLYSSVLGALIAFIFLGGLIIFYLYVRKLEGMGFGDLKLFVVLGFLFGLHGILFILIFSSLSGS
;
A
#
# COMPACT_ATOMS: atom_id res chain seq x y z
N MET A 1 -29.09 5.95 -6.16
CA MET A 1 -27.90 5.59 -6.96
C MET A 1 -26.64 5.61 -6.10
N LEU A 2 -26.40 6.67 -5.30
CA LEU A 2 -25.23 6.77 -4.41
C LEU A 2 -25.00 5.58 -3.46
N VAL A 3 -26.04 5.05 -2.81
CA VAL A 3 -25.88 3.95 -1.82
C VAL A 3 -25.42 2.65 -2.48
N LEU A 4 -25.93 2.33 -3.68
CA LEU A 4 -25.54 1.12 -4.39
C LEU A 4 -24.07 1.18 -4.84
N GLU A 5 -23.62 2.33 -5.33
CA GLU A 5 -22.23 2.57 -5.72
C GLU A 5 -21.27 2.41 -4.53
N LEU A 6 -21.61 2.99 -3.37
CA LEU A 6 -20.81 2.85 -2.15
C LEU A 6 -20.70 1.41 -1.67
N VAL A 7 -21.80 0.64 -1.76
CA VAL A 7 -21.79 -0.80 -1.46
C VAL A 7 -20.86 -1.54 -2.43
N ILE A 8 -20.91 -1.23 -3.72
CA ILE A 8 -20.01 -1.83 -4.73
C ILE A 8 -18.55 -1.51 -4.41
N TYR A 9 -18.22 -0.26 -4.08
CA TYR A 9 -16.85 0.13 -3.73
C TYR A 9 -16.35 -0.56 -2.47
N PHE A 10 -17.21 -0.70 -1.47
CA PHE A 10 -16.87 -1.43 -0.24
C PHE A 10 -16.58 -2.91 -0.54
N LEU A 11 -17.47 -3.59 -1.28
CA LEU A 11 -17.28 -5.00 -1.67
C LEU A 11 -16.05 -5.20 -2.55
N PHE A 12 -15.78 -4.25 -3.46
CA PHE A 12 -14.58 -4.28 -4.29
C PHE A 12 -13.31 -4.07 -3.45
N GLY A 13 -13.32 -3.13 -2.51
CA GLY A 13 -12.22 -2.91 -1.58
C GLY A 13 -11.95 -4.11 -0.67
N LEU A 14 -12.98 -4.86 -0.27
CA LEU A 14 -12.82 -6.13 0.42
C LEU A 14 -12.09 -7.18 -0.42
N ALA A 15 -12.49 -7.33 -1.68
CA ALA A 15 -11.84 -8.27 -2.60
C ALA A 15 -10.37 -7.89 -2.85
N VAL A 16 -10.11 -6.59 -3.06
CA VAL A 16 -8.74 -6.08 -3.24
C VAL A 16 -7.92 -6.25 -1.96
N GLY A 17 -8.47 -5.96 -0.79
CA GLY A 17 -7.76 -6.15 0.49
C GLY A 17 -7.39 -7.62 0.74
N SER A 18 -8.28 -8.55 0.37
CA SER A 18 -7.98 -9.98 0.46
C SER A 18 -6.86 -10.40 -0.51
N PHE A 19 -6.85 -9.84 -1.73
CA PHE A 19 -5.72 -10.02 -2.65
C PHE A 19 -4.43 -9.38 -2.12
N SER A 20 -4.50 -8.20 -1.50
CA SER A 20 -3.36 -7.55 -0.86
C SER A 20 -2.73 -8.43 0.22
N ASN A 21 -3.51 -9.17 1.01
CA ASN A 21 -2.98 -10.13 1.97
C ASN A 21 -2.14 -11.24 1.31
N VAL A 22 -2.56 -11.73 0.14
CA VAL A 22 -1.78 -12.71 -0.64
C VAL A 22 -0.45 -12.10 -1.09
N CYS A 23 -0.48 -10.87 -1.60
CA CYS A 23 0.72 -10.15 -2.03
C CYS A 23 1.67 -9.85 -0.86
N ILE A 24 1.14 -9.39 0.29
CA ILE A 24 1.92 -9.11 1.50
C ILE A 24 2.68 -10.36 1.95
N TYR A 25 2.03 -11.53 1.93
CA TYR A 25 2.67 -12.77 2.33
C TYR A 25 3.69 -13.28 1.30
N ARG A 26 3.39 -13.19 0.00
CA ARG A 26 4.17 -13.88 -1.05
C ARG A 26 5.27 -13.04 -1.68
N LEU A 27 5.09 -11.73 -1.83
CA LEU A 27 6.08 -10.84 -2.47
C LEU A 27 7.44 -10.86 -1.75
N PRO A 28 7.52 -10.78 -0.42
CA PRO A 28 8.81 -10.80 0.30
C PRO A 28 9.54 -12.13 0.11
N LEU A 29 8.78 -13.21 0.00
CA LEU A 29 9.27 -14.57 -0.23
C LEU A 29 9.58 -14.86 -1.71
N LYS A 30 9.39 -13.89 -2.62
CA LYS A 30 9.53 -14.04 -4.08
C LYS A 30 8.70 -15.20 -4.65
N GLN A 31 7.56 -15.49 -4.02
CA GLN A 31 6.63 -16.53 -4.46
C GLN A 31 5.65 -15.99 -5.51
N SER A 32 5.12 -16.87 -6.35
CA SER A 32 4.10 -16.49 -7.32
C SER A 32 2.80 -16.09 -6.63
N ILE A 33 2.26 -14.93 -7.02
CA ILE A 33 0.96 -14.43 -6.55
C ILE A 33 -0.23 -15.12 -7.23
N ILE A 34 0.01 -15.85 -8.33
CA ILE A 34 -1.03 -16.50 -9.14
C ILE A 34 -1.20 -17.97 -8.72
N GLN A 35 -0.09 -18.68 -8.47
CA GLN A 35 -0.10 -20.10 -8.15
C GLN A 35 0.86 -20.40 -6.99
N PRO A 36 0.51 -21.34 -6.07
CA PRO A 36 -0.75 -22.08 -5.97
C PRO A 36 -1.91 -21.20 -5.47
N ARG A 37 -3.14 -21.75 -5.44
CA ARG A 37 -4.31 -21.08 -4.85
C ARG A 37 -4.08 -20.70 -3.38
N SER A 38 -4.95 -19.85 -2.83
CA SER A 38 -4.97 -19.52 -1.41
C SER A 38 -4.98 -20.80 -0.57
N HIS A 39 -4.08 -20.89 0.40
CA HIS A 39 -3.93 -22.05 1.27
C HIS A 39 -3.60 -21.58 2.69
N CYS A 40 -3.93 -22.41 3.67
CA CYS A 40 -3.54 -22.13 5.04
C CYS A 40 -2.01 -22.20 5.17
N PRO A 41 -1.33 -21.21 5.77
CA PRO A 41 0.14 -21.25 5.92
C PRO A 41 0.63 -22.41 6.80
N GLU A 42 -0.25 -22.94 7.65
CA GLU A 42 0.10 -23.95 8.64
C GLU A 42 -0.12 -25.39 8.17
N CYS A 43 -1.36 -25.72 7.79
CA CYS A 43 -1.67 -27.07 7.32
C CYS A 43 -1.55 -27.22 5.79
N LYS A 44 -1.27 -26.13 5.07
CA LYS A 44 -1.14 -26.10 3.60
C LYS A 44 -2.38 -26.56 2.84
N THR A 45 -3.51 -26.76 3.53
CA THR A 45 -4.75 -27.14 2.86
C THR A 45 -5.23 -25.96 2.00
N PRO A 46 -5.65 -26.24 0.74
CA PRO A 46 -6.21 -25.21 -0.11
C PRO A 46 -7.51 -24.68 0.51
N ILE A 47 -7.65 -23.37 0.56
CA ILE A 47 -8.84 -22.71 1.12
C ILE A 47 -9.93 -22.74 0.04
N PRO A 48 -11.09 -23.36 0.30
CA PRO A 48 -12.21 -23.32 -0.62
C PRO A 48 -12.76 -21.89 -0.77
N TYR A 49 -13.35 -21.58 -1.91
CA TYR A 49 -13.76 -20.21 -2.27
C TYR A 49 -14.68 -19.55 -1.24
N TYR A 50 -15.56 -20.32 -0.58
CA TYR A 50 -16.50 -19.81 0.43
C TYR A 50 -15.82 -19.43 1.76
N TYR A 51 -14.62 -19.96 2.05
CA TYR A 51 -13.78 -19.51 3.17
C TYR A 51 -12.81 -18.40 2.77
N ASN A 52 -12.86 -17.95 1.51
CA ASN A 52 -12.08 -16.83 1.00
C ASN A 52 -12.93 -15.56 0.86
N ILE A 53 -14.16 -15.55 1.43
CA ILE A 53 -15.01 -14.35 1.46
C ILE A 53 -14.45 -13.39 2.53
N PRO A 54 -13.97 -12.19 2.15
CA PRO A 54 -13.29 -11.27 3.06
C PRO A 54 -14.17 -10.85 4.24
N LEU A 55 -13.57 -10.63 5.41
CA LEU A 55 -14.19 -10.36 6.73
C LEU A 55 -15.20 -11.40 7.24
N LEU A 56 -16.18 -11.81 6.42
CA LEU A 56 -17.22 -12.76 6.80
C LEU A 56 -16.63 -14.13 7.15
N SER A 57 -15.69 -14.64 6.34
CA SER A 57 -15.03 -15.91 6.64
C SER A 57 -14.20 -15.82 7.93
N TYR A 58 -13.55 -14.69 8.16
CA TYR A 58 -12.76 -14.46 9.38
C TYR A 58 -13.65 -14.43 10.63
N LEU A 59 -14.78 -13.72 10.58
CA LEU A 59 -15.73 -13.64 11.69
C LEU A 59 -16.42 -14.99 11.94
N TYR A 60 -16.87 -15.66 10.88
CA TYR A 60 -17.53 -16.97 10.97
C TYR A 60 -16.60 -18.04 11.57
N LEU A 61 -15.34 -18.06 11.15
CA LEU A 61 -14.33 -18.98 11.67
C LEU A 61 -13.66 -18.48 12.97
N GLN A 62 -14.12 -17.35 13.52
CA GLN A 62 -13.56 -16.73 14.74
C GLN A 62 -12.04 -16.50 14.67
N GLY A 63 -11.55 -16.13 13.49
CA GLY A 63 -10.13 -15.94 13.21
C GLY A 63 -9.32 -17.23 13.27
N ARG A 64 -9.92 -18.39 12.98
CA ARG A 64 -9.23 -19.70 12.94
C ARG A 64 -9.35 -20.34 11.57
N CYS A 65 -8.44 -21.25 11.25
CA CYS A 65 -8.58 -22.07 10.05
C CYS A 65 -9.71 -23.10 10.23
N GLY A 66 -10.60 -23.23 9.25
CA GLY A 66 -11.70 -24.20 9.27
C GLY A 66 -11.28 -25.68 9.28
N PHE A 67 -10.01 -25.98 8.98
CA PHE A 67 -9.47 -27.35 8.98
C PHE A 67 -8.58 -27.64 10.19
N CYS A 68 -7.54 -26.84 10.41
CA CYS A 68 -6.55 -27.10 11.47
C CYS A 68 -6.79 -26.30 12.76
N GLN A 69 -7.82 -25.44 12.81
CA GLN A 69 -8.19 -24.62 13.98
C GLN A 69 -7.10 -23.67 14.50
N LYS A 70 -5.94 -23.58 13.84
CA LYS A 70 -4.91 -22.59 14.17
C LYS A 70 -5.41 -21.17 13.90
N GLN A 71 -4.95 -20.23 14.72
CA GLN A 71 -5.32 -18.83 14.63
C GLN A 71 -4.74 -18.20 13.36
N ILE A 72 -5.57 -17.44 12.67
CA ILE A 72 -5.21 -16.59 11.54
C ILE A 72 -4.89 -15.19 12.10
N SER A 73 -3.77 -14.62 11.66
CA SER A 73 -3.34 -13.28 12.09
C SER A 73 -4.45 -12.25 11.90
N ARG A 74 -4.65 -11.40 12.92
CA ARG A 74 -5.58 -10.27 12.88
C ARG A 74 -5.24 -9.27 11.77
N GLY A 75 -3.98 -9.26 11.31
CA GLY A 75 -3.54 -8.44 10.19
C GLY A 75 -4.37 -8.66 8.92
N TYR A 76 -4.82 -9.90 8.67
CA TYR A 76 -5.66 -10.20 7.50
C TYR A 76 -6.98 -9.43 7.54
N PHE A 77 -7.66 -9.47 8.69
CA PHE A 77 -8.91 -8.75 8.92
C PHE A 77 -8.72 -7.23 8.84
N ILE A 78 -7.64 -6.72 9.44
CA ILE A 78 -7.35 -5.28 9.46
C ILE A 78 -7.09 -4.77 8.04
N VAL A 79 -6.28 -5.47 7.24
CA VAL A 79 -5.99 -5.09 5.85
C VAL A 79 -7.26 -5.08 4.99
N GLU A 80 -8.10 -6.10 5.11
CA GLU A 80 -9.37 -6.19 4.37
C GLU A 80 -10.31 -5.04 4.74
N LEU A 81 -10.50 -4.79 6.04
CA LEU A 81 -11.38 -3.74 6.54
C LEU A 81 -10.85 -2.34 6.16
N LEU A 82 -9.55 -2.09 6.36
CA LEU A 82 -8.93 -0.81 6.04
C LEU A 82 -9.04 -0.49 4.55
N THR A 83 -8.77 -1.48 3.68
CA THR A 83 -8.87 -1.29 2.22
C THR A 83 -10.31 -0.99 1.82
N ALA A 84 -11.29 -1.71 2.37
CA ALA A 84 -12.71 -1.49 2.09
C ALA A 84 -13.21 -0.12 2.57
N LEU A 85 -12.79 0.33 3.75
CA LEU A 85 -13.13 1.65 4.28
C LEU A 85 -12.51 2.78 3.45
N LEU A 86 -11.26 2.64 3.01
CA LEU A 86 -10.60 3.63 2.16
C LEU A 86 -11.26 3.68 0.77
N TYR A 87 -11.63 2.55 0.20
CA TYR A 87 -12.37 2.51 -1.07
C TYR A 87 -13.73 3.18 -0.95
N LEU A 88 -14.45 2.95 0.15
CA LEU A 88 -15.71 3.63 0.43
C LEU A 88 -15.50 5.14 0.60
N TYR A 89 -14.46 5.56 1.32
CA TYR A 89 -14.13 6.98 1.50
C TYR A 89 -13.82 7.67 0.18
N PHE A 90 -12.91 7.11 -0.64
CA PHE A 90 -12.57 7.69 -1.93
C PHE A 90 -13.74 7.63 -2.92
N GLY A 91 -14.52 6.55 -2.89
CA GLY A 91 -15.74 6.43 -3.69
C GLY A 91 -16.78 7.48 -3.35
N TRP A 92 -16.95 7.81 -2.07
CA TRP A 92 -17.83 8.87 -1.61
C TRP A 92 -17.33 10.26 -2.01
N GLN A 93 -16.01 10.50 -1.89
CA GLN A 93 -15.41 11.81 -2.14
C GLN A 93 -15.33 12.16 -3.63
N TYR A 94 -14.92 11.19 -4.47
CA TYR A 94 -14.57 11.45 -5.86
C TYR A 94 -15.61 10.95 -6.88
N GLY A 95 -16.53 10.06 -6.48
CA GLY A 95 -17.48 9.42 -7.40
C GLY A 95 -16.79 8.72 -8.59
N LEU A 96 -17.54 8.44 -9.67
CA LEU A 96 -17.01 7.83 -10.90
C LEU A 96 -16.13 8.81 -11.71
N THR A 97 -14.93 9.09 -11.22
CA THR A 97 -13.93 9.96 -11.86
C THR A 97 -12.59 9.23 -12.06
N PHE A 98 -11.71 9.79 -12.90
CA PHE A 98 -10.35 9.26 -13.08
C PHE A 98 -9.55 9.26 -11.76
N ASN A 99 -9.81 10.21 -10.87
CA ASN A 99 -9.16 10.30 -9.57
C ASN A 99 -9.53 9.13 -8.66
N LEU A 100 -10.77 8.64 -8.73
CA LEU A 100 -11.16 7.43 -8.02
C LEU A 100 -10.31 6.23 -8.43
N LEU A 101 -10.16 6.00 -9.74
CA LEU A 101 -9.37 4.88 -10.26
C LEU A 101 -7.92 4.97 -9.78
N PHE A 102 -7.36 6.18 -9.79
CA PHE A 102 -6.02 6.43 -9.28
C PHE A 102 -5.90 6.05 -7.80
N PHE A 103 -6.81 6.50 -6.93
CA PHE A 103 -6.80 6.15 -5.51
C PHE A 103 -7.06 4.67 -5.26
N PHE A 104 -7.86 4.00 -6.10
CA PHE A 104 -8.08 2.56 -6.01
C PHE A 104 -6.80 1.76 -6.30
N ILE A 105 -5.89 2.24 -7.15
CA ILE A 105 -4.60 1.57 -7.36
C ILE A 105 -3.58 1.99 -6.29
N LEU A 106 -3.52 3.28 -5.97
CA LEU A 106 -2.57 3.83 -5.00
C LEU A 106 -2.73 3.22 -3.60
N THR A 107 -3.98 3.13 -3.12
CA THR A 107 -4.32 2.66 -1.76
C THR A 107 -3.79 1.27 -1.43
N PRO A 108 -4.12 0.20 -2.19
CA PRO A 108 -3.63 -1.13 -1.87
C PRO A 108 -2.12 -1.23 -2.00
N VAL A 109 -1.49 -0.47 -2.90
CA VAL A 109 -0.02 -0.45 -3.04
C VAL A 109 0.63 0.11 -1.78
N LEU A 110 0.14 1.23 -1.26
CA LEU A 110 0.65 1.80 0.00
C LEU A 110 0.40 0.89 1.20
N ILE A 111 -0.78 0.26 1.29
CA ILE A 111 -1.08 -0.72 2.35
C ILE A 111 -0.13 -1.91 2.27
N MET A 112 0.13 -2.44 1.07
CA MET A 112 1.06 -3.55 0.89
C MET A 112 2.49 -3.16 1.29
N ILE A 113 2.97 -1.97 0.89
CA ILE A 113 4.29 -1.47 1.29
C ILE A 113 4.38 -1.36 2.82
N PHE A 114 3.39 -0.72 3.46
CA PHE A 114 3.36 -0.56 4.91
C PHE A 114 3.37 -1.90 5.65
N CYS A 115 2.51 -2.85 5.26
CA CYS A 115 2.43 -4.14 5.93
C CYS A 115 3.67 -5.02 5.71
N ILE A 116 4.26 -4.98 4.51
CA ILE A 116 5.49 -5.72 4.23
C ILE A 116 6.67 -5.11 5.00
N ASP A 117 6.78 -3.79 5.01
CA ASP A 117 7.85 -3.09 5.73
C ASP A 117 7.75 -3.35 7.24
N TYR A 118 6.54 -3.27 7.82
CA TYR A 118 6.32 -3.61 9.22
C TYR A 118 6.69 -5.06 9.59
N ALA A 119 6.46 -6.01 8.68
CA ALA A 119 6.70 -7.44 8.93
C ALA A 119 8.13 -7.89 8.61
N HIS A 120 8.78 -7.28 7.61
CA HIS A 120 10.02 -7.78 7.01
C HIS A 120 11.11 -6.71 6.88
N PHE A 121 10.83 -5.43 7.14
CA PHE A 121 11.74 -4.30 6.91
C PHE A 121 12.29 -4.24 5.48
N ILE A 122 11.44 -4.57 4.50
CA ILE A 122 11.78 -4.61 3.08
C ILE A 122 10.71 -3.86 2.30
N ILE A 123 11.13 -3.03 1.36
CA ILE A 123 10.24 -2.38 0.40
C ILE A 123 10.44 -3.04 -0.98
N PRO A 124 9.46 -3.80 -1.50
CA PRO A 124 9.60 -4.46 -2.79
C PRO A 124 9.66 -3.46 -3.94
N ASP A 125 10.70 -3.55 -4.78
CA ASP A 125 10.91 -2.65 -5.94
C ASP A 125 9.72 -2.63 -6.91
N VAL A 126 9.01 -3.75 -7.05
CA VAL A 126 7.81 -3.84 -7.92
C VAL A 126 6.71 -2.88 -7.46
N LEU A 127 6.51 -2.72 -6.14
CA LEU A 127 5.49 -1.83 -5.61
C LEU A 127 5.90 -0.35 -5.79
N VAL A 128 7.18 -0.04 -5.58
CA VAL A 128 7.73 1.30 -5.83
C VAL A 128 7.62 1.67 -7.31
N LEU A 129 7.87 0.71 -8.22
CA LEU A 129 7.70 0.92 -9.66
C LEU A 129 6.26 1.24 -10.02
N ILE A 130 5.27 0.53 -9.44
CA ILE A 130 3.85 0.81 -9.66
C ILE A 130 3.52 2.25 -9.22
N LEU A 131 4.00 2.69 -8.06
CA LEU A 131 3.84 4.08 -7.60
C LEU A 131 4.47 5.08 -8.58
N GLY A 132 5.65 4.77 -9.12
CA GLY A 132 6.34 5.62 -10.11
C GLY A 132 5.52 5.77 -11.39
N ILE A 133 4.99 4.66 -11.92
CA ILE A 133 4.12 4.66 -13.11
C ILE A 133 2.86 5.47 -12.84
N LEU A 134 2.23 5.31 -11.65
CA LEU A 134 1.08 6.13 -11.26
C LEU A 134 1.41 7.62 -11.26
N GLY A 135 2.59 8.00 -10.78
CA GLY A 135 3.04 9.40 -10.80
C GLY A 135 3.16 9.95 -12.21
N ILE A 136 3.69 9.16 -13.14
CA ILE A 136 3.82 9.55 -14.56
C ILE A 136 2.44 9.70 -15.19
N VAL A 137 1.55 8.72 -14.98
CA VAL A 137 0.18 8.78 -15.50
C VAL A 137 -0.52 10.04 -15.01
N LYS A 138 -0.39 10.33 -13.71
CA LYS A 138 -1.01 11.50 -13.10
C LYS A 138 -0.45 12.83 -13.64
N LEU A 139 0.83 12.86 -13.99
CA LEU A 139 1.46 14.02 -14.60
C LEU A 139 0.89 14.33 -15.99
N LEU A 140 0.52 13.30 -16.74
CA LEU A 140 -0.04 13.42 -18.08
C LEU A 140 -1.52 13.79 -18.08
N THR A 141 -2.21 13.61 -16.96
CA THR A 141 -3.62 13.98 -16.76
C THR A 141 -3.70 15.33 -16.00
N PRO A 142 -3.95 16.46 -16.69
CA PRO A 142 -4.15 17.72 -16.01
C PRO A 142 -5.44 17.68 -15.20
N ASP A 143 -5.33 17.49 -13.89
CA ASP A 143 -6.46 17.47 -12.96
C ASP A 143 -6.43 18.70 -12.04
N PRO A 144 -7.59 19.31 -11.74
CA PRO A 144 -7.69 20.47 -10.86
C PRO A 144 -7.62 20.12 -9.36
N ASP A 145 -7.42 18.85 -9.01
CA ASP A 145 -7.45 18.41 -7.61
C ASP A 145 -6.29 19.03 -6.80
N PRO A 146 -6.58 19.69 -5.67
CA PRO A 146 -5.56 20.39 -4.87
C PRO A 146 -4.56 19.46 -4.18
N LEU A 147 -4.89 18.16 -4.13
CA LEU A 147 -4.05 17.12 -3.54
C LEU A 147 -2.84 16.80 -4.43
N PHE A 148 -2.92 17.13 -5.73
CA PHE A 148 -1.84 16.90 -6.67
C PHE A 148 -1.13 18.20 -6.99
N SER A 149 0.19 18.10 -7.05
CA SER A 149 1.05 19.25 -7.25
C SER A 149 1.33 19.43 -8.75
N PRO A 150 1.46 20.66 -9.27
CA PRO A 150 1.89 20.88 -10.65
C PRO A 150 3.24 20.22 -10.95
N LEU A 151 3.52 19.97 -12.23
CA LEU A 151 4.73 19.27 -12.70
C LEU A 151 6.02 19.79 -12.06
N TYR A 152 6.12 21.12 -11.94
CA TYR A 152 7.26 21.77 -11.31
C TYR A 152 7.45 21.33 -9.85
N SER A 153 6.40 21.33 -9.03
CA SER A 153 6.48 20.94 -7.63
C SER A 153 6.64 19.44 -7.43
N SER A 154 6.16 18.60 -8.36
CA SER A 154 6.38 17.16 -8.36
C SER A 154 7.86 16.81 -8.61
N VAL A 155 8.47 17.42 -9.64
CA VAL A 155 9.90 17.23 -9.92
C VAL A 155 10.75 17.78 -8.79
N LEU A 156 10.42 18.97 -8.29
CA LEU A 156 11.14 19.60 -7.19
C LEU A 156 11.02 18.80 -5.89
N GLY A 157 9.83 18.25 -5.59
CA GLY A 157 9.60 17.38 -4.44
C GLY A 157 10.46 16.11 -4.50
N ALA A 158 10.50 15.45 -5.66
CA ALA A 158 11.33 14.26 -5.88
C ALA A 158 12.83 14.58 -5.76
N LEU A 159 13.31 15.68 -6.35
CA LEU A 159 14.69 16.12 -6.27
C LEU A 159 15.11 16.46 -4.83
N ILE A 160 14.27 17.21 -4.11
CA ILE A 160 14.54 17.56 -2.72
C ILE A 160 14.56 16.32 -1.84
N ALA A 161 13.61 15.39 -2.02
CA ALA A 161 13.62 14.12 -1.30
C ALA A 161 14.90 13.33 -1.56
N PHE A 162 15.34 13.24 -2.82
CA PHE A 162 16.55 12.53 -3.20
C PHE A 162 17.81 13.16 -2.60
N ILE A 163 17.97 14.48 -2.73
CA ILE A 163 19.15 15.21 -2.24
C ILE A 163 19.20 15.18 -0.71
N PHE A 164 18.08 15.44 -0.04
CA PHE A 164 18.02 15.52 1.41
C PHE A 164 18.24 14.15 2.06
N LEU A 165 17.43 13.14 1.71
CA LEU A 165 17.56 11.81 2.30
C LEU A 165 18.83 11.10 1.82
N GLY A 166 19.19 11.23 0.55
CA GLY A 166 20.45 10.69 0.02
C GLY A 166 21.66 11.32 0.70
N GLY A 167 21.63 12.63 0.95
CA GLY A 167 22.63 13.35 1.73
C GLY A 167 22.72 12.85 3.17
N LEU A 168 21.60 12.61 3.84
CA LEU A 168 21.56 12.04 5.19
C LEU A 168 22.14 10.62 5.24
N ILE A 169 21.84 9.78 4.25
CA ILE A 169 22.41 8.42 4.14
C ILE A 169 23.93 8.49 4.02
N ILE A 170 24.45 9.31 3.10
CA ILE A 170 25.90 9.46 2.88
C ILE A 170 26.57 10.06 4.12
N PHE A 171 25.97 11.08 4.73
CA PHE A 171 26.48 11.72 5.94
C PHE A 171 26.54 10.74 7.11
N TYR A 172 25.48 9.97 7.33
CA TYR A 172 25.43 8.95 8.37
C TYR A 172 26.48 7.86 8.12
N LEU A 173 26.62 7.39 6.88
CA LEU A 173 27.63 6.41 6.49
C LEU A 173 29.06 6.96 6.74
N TYR A 174 29.31 8.22 6.43
CA TYR A 174 30.61 8.85 6.66
C TYR A 174 30.95 8.98 8.15
N VAL A 175 30.00 9.40 8.98
CA VAL A 175 30.20 9.65 10.42
C VAL A 175 30.22 8.35 11.23
N ARG A 176 29.29 7.43 10.96
CA ARG A 176 29.09 6.20 11.75
C ARG A 176 29.72 4.97 11.15
N LYS A 177 30.12 5.00 9.86
CA LYS A 177 30.63 3.85 9.10
C LYS A 177 29.70 2.63 9.13
N LEU A 178 28.41 2.88 9.36
CA LEU A 178 27.34 1.91 9.43
C LEU A 178 26.23 2.39 8.50
N GLU A 179 25.53 1.43 7.90
CA GLU A 179 24.33 1.73 7.12
C GLU A 179 23.20 2.10 8.10
N GLY A 180 22.68 3.33 7.97
CA GLY A 180 21.64 3.85 8.86
C GLY A 180 20.23 3.62 8.33
N MET A 181 19.94 4.22 7.18
CA MET A 181 18.63 4.18 6.52
C MET A 181 18.70 3.31 5.27
N GLY A 182 17.66 2.51 5.05
CA GLY A 182 17.59 1.61 3.91
C GLY A 182 17.45 2.37 2.59
N PHE A 183 18.12 1.90 1.53
CA PHE A 183 17.93 2.44 0.18
C PHE A 183 16.48 2.30 -0.32
N GLY A 184 15.70 1.36 0.23
CA GLY A 184 14.28 1.20 -0.07
C GLY A 184 13.48 2.45 0.30
N ASP A 185 13.73 3.02 1.48
CA ASP A 185 13.02 4.21 1.96
C ASP A 185 13.30 5.41 1.05
N LEU A 186 14.56 5.62 0.67
CA LEU A 186 14.93 6.66 -0.29
C LEU A 186 14.11 6.55 -1.58
N LYS A 187 14.04 5.34 -2.17
CA LYS A 187 13.26 5.14 -3.41
C LYS A 187 11.78 5.46 -3.21
N LEU A 188 11.20 5.02 -2.09
CA LEU A 188 9.80 5.29 -1.77
C LEU A 188 9.55 6.80 -1.62
N PHE A 189 10.36 7.51 -0.84
CA PHE A 189 10.21 8.95 -0.64
C PHE A 189 10.41 9.76 -1.92
N VAL A 190 11.33 9.36 -2.81
CA VAL A 190 11.47 10.01 -4.13
C VAL A 190 10.19 9.87 -4.95
N VAL A 191 9.60 8.68 -5.00
CA VAL A 191 8.37 8.44 -5.76
C VAL A 191 7.16 9.13 -5.12
N LEU A 192 7.06 9.14 -3.79
CA LEU A 192 6.02 9.89 -3.07
C LEU A 192 6.17 11.40 -3.28
N GLY A 193 7.40 11.91 -3.30
CA GLY A 193 7.69 13.32 -3.61
C GLY A 193 7.35 13.68 -5.05
N PHE A 194 7.49 12.74 -5.98
CA PHE A 194 7.01 12.90 -7.34
C PHE A 194 5.48 12.94 -7.43
N LEU A 195 4.79 12.08 -6.68
CA LEU A 195 3.32 11.97 -6.65
C LEU A 195 2.64 13.18 -5.99
N PHE A 196 3.09 13.57 -4.80
CA PHE A 196 2.43 14.58 -3.95
C PHE A 196 3.14 15.93 -3.94
N GLY A 197 4.31 16.04 -4.59
CA GLY A 197 5.10 17.25 -4.65
C GLY A 197 5.80 17.63 -3.34
N LEU A 198 6.37 18.83 -3.33
CA LEU A 198 7.14 19.35 -2.20
C LEU A 198 6.35 19.42 -0.89
N HIS A 199 5.13 19.95 -0.93
CA HIS A 199 4.34 20.09 0.30
C HIS A 199 3.98 18.71 0.86
N GLY A 200 3.51 17.81 -0.01
CA GLY A 200 3.17 16.45 0.39
C GLY A 200 4.36 15.70 1.00
N ILE A 201 5.55 15.78 0.40
CA ILE A 201 6.70 15.04 0.92
C ILE A 201 7.18 15.55 2.27
N LEU A 202 7.11 16.86 2.52
CA LEU A 202 7.43 17.44 3.83
C LEU A 202 6.45 16.95 4.90
N PHE A 203 5.16 16.94 4.59
CA PHE A 203 4.15 16.37 5.50
C PHE A 203 4.42 14.89 5.78
N ILE A 204 4.67 14.09 4.74
CA ILE A 204 4.93 12.65 4.89
C ILE A 204 6.18 12.42 5.76
N LEU A 205 7.29 13.15 5.52
CA LEU A 205 8.53 13.03 6.29
C LEU A 205 8.34 13.36 7.78
N ILE A 206 7.62 14.43 8.09
CA ILE A 206 7.37 14.84 9.47
C ILE A 206 6.49 13.79 10.17
N PHE A 207 5.38 13.39 9.55
CA PHE A 207 4.49 12.41 10.17
C PHE A 207 5.14 11.03 10.29
N SER A 208 5.91 10.59 9.29
CA SER A 208 6.61 9.31 9.34
C SER A 208 7.65 9.28 10.45
N SER A 209 8.40 10.38 10.64
CA SER A 209 9.41 10.47 11.71
C SER A 209 8.80 10.51 13.12
N LEU A 210 7.58 11.05 13.26
CA LEU A 210 6.85 11.03 14.53
C LEU A 210 6.21 9.66 14.83
N SER A 211 5.75 8.95 13.80
CA SER A 211 5.12 7.63 13.95
C SER A 211 6.13 6.47 14.02
N GLY A 212 7.36 6.68 13.55
CA GLY A 212 8.44 5.70 13.59
C GLY A 212 9.02 5.60 15.00
N SER A 213 8.37 4.84 15.86
CA SER A 213 8.82 4.48 17.23
C SER A 213 9.06 2.98 17.36
#